data_AF-Q94G30-F1
#
_entry.id   AF-Q94G30-F1
#
_cell.length_a   1.000
_cell.length_b   1.000
_cell.length_c   1.000
_cell.angle_alpha   90.00
_cell.angle_beta   90.00
_cell.angle_gamma   90.00
#
_symmetry.space_group_name_H-M   'P 1'
#
loop_
_entity.id
_entity.type
_entity.pdbx_description
1 polymer ?
#
loop_
_entity_poly.entity_id
_entity_poly.type
_entity_poly.pdbx_seq_one_letter_code
_entity_poly.pdbx_strand_id
1 'polypeptide(L)'
;DNKYVRLLDCKPNAVFINVTEGDKAILDKRWPQLEDTVEYGLTKQPFWKKQYIRHGTCCDNMYTQEAYFNLAIKLKDRFDILKALGDQGIIPGNKYVVKVIKNIISRVTLQPPKLMCIQNSQGL
;
A
#
# COMPACT_ATOMS: atom_id res chain seq x y z
N ASP A 1 -13.61 -21.95 11.38
CA ASP A 1 -12.18 -21.55 11.31
C ASP A 1 -11.73 -21.37 9.87
N ASN A 2 -11.68 -20.13 9.40
CA ASN A 2 -11.24 -19.82 8.04
C ASN A 2 -9.73 -19.56 8.07
N LYS A 3 -8.92 -20.63 8.02
CA LYS A 3 -7.45 -20.55 8.04
C LYS A 3 -6.92 -20.07 6.68
N TYR A 4 -7.18 -18.81 6.33
CA TYR A 4 -6.48 -18.18 5.21
C TYR A 4 -5.02 -17.96 5.61
N VAL A 5 -4.13 -18.82 5.10
CA VAL A 5 -2.69 -18.63 5.20
C VAL A 5 -2.33 -17.42 4.32
N ARG A 6 -1.62 -16.44 4.89
CA ARG A 6 -1.09 -15.33 4.08
C ARG A 6 0.03 -15.87 3.20
N LEU A 7 -0.07 -15.69 1.89
CA LEU A 7 1.01 -15.97 0.95
C LEU A 7 2.10 -14.90 1.11
N LEU A 8 3.26 -15.32 1.60
CA LEU A 8 4.42 -14.49 1.88
C LEU A 8 5.68 -15.25 1.45
N ASP A 9 6.73 -14.52 1.07
CA ASP A 9 8.09 -15.04 0.90
C ASP A 9 8.17 -16.26 -0.05
N CYS A 10 7.39 -16.26 -1.13
CA CYS A 10 7.29 -17.39 -2.05
C CYS A 10 8.61 -17.66 -2.81
N LYS A 11 9.42 -16.61 -3.04
CA LYS A 11 10.79 -16.72 -3.57
C LYS A 11 11.73 -15.78 -2.80
N PRO A 12 12.23 -16.17 -1.61
CA PRO A 12 12.98 -15.26 -0.73
C PRO A 12 14.33 -14.82 -1.30
N ASN A 13 14.89 -15.62 -2.23
CA ASN A 13 16.16 -15.36 -2.92
C ASN A 13 15.96 -14.71 -4.30
N ALA A 14 14.76 -14.20 -4.61
CA ALA A 14 14.49 -13.56 -5.89
C ALA A 14 15.36 -12.30 -6.08
N VAL A 15 15.85 -12.12 -7.30
CA VAL A 15 16.58 -10.91 -7.69
C VAL A 15 15.58 -9.78 -7.91
N PHE A 16 15.76 -8.67 -7.19
CA PHE A 16 15.00 -7.45 -7.41
C PHE A 16 15.70 -6.59 -8.46
N ILE A 17 14.98 -6.21 -9.50
CA ILE A 17 15.46 -5.30 -10.54
C ILE A 17 15.18 -3.88 -10.08
N ASN A 18 16.16 -2.99 -10.00
CA ASN A 18 15.87 -1.62 -9.56
C ASN A 18 14.90 -0.92 -10.52
N VAL A 19 13.89 -0.25 -9.96
CA VAL A 19 12.96 0.61 -10.69
C VAL A 19 13.75 1.73 -11.38
N THR A 20 13.43 1.99 -12.64
CA THR A 20 14.12 2.98 -13.48
C THR A 20 13.70 4.41 -13.15
N GLU A 21 14.48 5.41 -13.57
CA GLU A 21 14.29 6.81 -13.16
C GLU A 21 12.89 7.37 -13.49
N GLY A 22 12.32 7.02 -14.64
CA GLY A 22 10.97 7.46 -15.01
C GLY A 22 9.88 6.96 -14.06
N ASP A 23 9.97 5.68 -13.68
CA ASP A 23 9.01 5.05 -12.78
C ASP A 23 9.26 5.39 -11.31
N LYS A 24 10.52 5.68 -10.93
CA LYS A 24 10.88 6.07 -9.56
C LYS A 24 10.08 7.28 -9.08
N ALA A 25 9.98 8.34 -9.89
CA ALA A 25 9.25 9.55 -9.49
C ALA A 25 7.75 9.27 -9.27
N ILE A 26 7.17 8.36 -10.08
CA ILE A 26 5.78 7.95 -9.95
C ILE A 26 5.60 7.12 -8.68
N LEU A 27 6.46 6.12 -8.45
CA LEU A 27 6.41 5.29 -7.25
C LEU A 27 6.66 6.11 -5.99
N ASP A 28 7.60 7.05 -5.99
CA ASP A 28 7.89 7.87 -4.80
C ASP A 28 6.69 8.74 -4.41
N LYS A 29 5.99 9.31 -5.39
CA LYS A 29 4.75 10.06 -5.15
C LYS A 29 3.59 9.18 -4.65
N ARG A 30 3.47 7.94 -5.13
CA ARG A 30 2.30 7.07 -4.86
C ARG A 30 2.52 6.06 -3.76
N TRP A 31 3.77 5.68 -3.52
CA TRP A 31 4.21 4.66 -2.58
C TRP A 31 5.56 5.07 -1.92
N PRO A 32 5.58 6.19 -1.17
CA PRO A 32 6.78 6.73 -0.56
C PRO A 32 7.37 5.80 0.50
N GLN A 33 8.67 5.90 0.71
CA GLN A 33 9.45 5.08 1.64
C GLN A 33 9.70 5.85 2.94
N LEU A 34 8.66 5.96 3.78
CA LEU A 34 8.61 6.88 4.92
C LEU A 34 9.58 6.56 6.08
N GLU A 35 10.23 5.39 6.07
CA GLU A 35 11.24 5.00 7.06
C GLU A 35 12.66 5.47 6.67
N ASP A 36 12.85 5.98 5.45
CA ASP A 36 14.14 6.33 4.87
C ASP A 36 14.15 7.79 4.36
N THR A 37 15.34 8.35 4.13
CA THR A 37 15.45 9.63 3.41
C THR A 37 15.05 9.46 1.94
N VAL A 38 14.57 10.53 1.29
CA VAL A 38 14.22 10.50 -0.14
C VAL A 38 15.40 10.04 -0.99
N GLU A 39 16.60 10.57 -0.75
CA GLU A 39 17.82 10.20 -1.47
C GLU A 39 18.14 8.70 -1.34
N TYR A 40 18.11 8.18 -0.10
CA TYR A 40 18.37 6.77 0.16
C TYR A 40 17.29 5.87 -0.45
N GLY A 41 16.02 6.26 -0.30
CA GLY A 41 14.87 5.56 -0.86
C GLY A 41 14.96 5.44 -2.38
N LEU A 42 15.22 6.52 -3.10
CA LEU A 42 15.31 6.51 -4.57
C LEU A 42 16.54 5.75 -5.08
N THR A 43 17.64 5.80 -4.34
CA THR A 43 18.91 5.16 -4.72
C THR A 43 18.92 3.65 -4.42
N LYS A 44 18.46 3.26 -3.24
CA LYS A 44 18.56 1.87 -2.74
C LYS A 44 17.24 1.10 -2.80
N GLN A 45 16.10 1.78 -2.89
CA GLN A 45 14.76 1.18 -3.00
C GLN A 45 14.48 0.09 -1.95
N PRO A 46 14.92 0.26 -0.68
CA PRO A 46 14.91 -0.82 0.31
C PRO A 46 13.48 -1.32 0.59
N PHE A 47 12.51 -0.42 0.67
CA PHE A 47 11.14 -0.78 0.98
C PHE A 47 10.47 -1.44 -0.23
N TRP A 48 10.63 -0.92 -1.45
CA TRP A 48 10.06 -1.54 -2.65
C TRP A 48 10.63 -2.93 -2.90
N LYS A 49 11.94 -3.11 -2.72
CA LYS A 49 12.60 -4.43 -2.77
C LYS A 49 11.99 -5.39 -1.76
N LYS A 50 11.87 -4.98 -0.50
CA LYS A 50 11.27 -5.79 0.57
C LYS A 50 9.83 -6.19 0.25
N GLN A 51 9.00 -5.25 -0.24
CA GLN A 51 7.61 -5.54 -0.61
C GLN A 51 7.52 -6.50 -1.79
N TYR A 52 8.35 -6.32 -2.82
CA TYR A 52 8.33 -7.23 -3.97
C TYR A 52 8.79 -8.64 -3.59
N ILE A 53 9.92 -8.79 -2.88
CA ILE A 53 10.42 -10.12 -2.47
C ILE A 53 9.40 -10.82 -1.56
N ARG A 54 8.84 -10.11 -0.58
CA ARG A 54 7.91 -10.69 0.39
C ARG A 54 6.52 -10.98 -0.16
N HIS A 55 6.01 -10.16 -1.08
CA HIS A 55 4.63 -10.26 -1.57
C HIS A 55 4.53 -10.44 -3.08
N GLY A 56 5.26 -9.63 -3.85
CA GLY A 56 5.22 -9.67 -5.32
C GLY A 56 5.64 -11.02 -5.92
N THR A 57 6.63 -11.69 -5.34
CA THR A 57 7.08 -13.02 -5.81
C THR A 57 6.01 -14.10 -5.72
N CYS A 58 4.99 -13.91 -4.87
CA CYS A 58 3.86 -14.84 -4.78
C CYS A 58 2.85 -14.72 -5.93
N CYS A 59 3.02 -13.74 -6.83
CA CYS A 59 2.17 -13.54 -8.01
C CYS A 59 2.98 -13.39 -9.30
N ASP A 60 4.26 -13.80 -9.29
CA ASP A 60 5.17 -13.61 -10.42
C ASP A 60 4.90 -14.53 -11.63
N ASN A 61 4.04 -15.52 -11.45
CA ASN A 61 3.45 -16.32 -12.52
C ASN A 61 2.42 -15.53 -13.36
N MET A 62 1.88 -14.44 -12.83
CA MET A 62 0.84 -13.62 -13.47
C MET A 62 1.33 -12.20 -13.79
N TYR A 63 2.19 -11.65 -12.95
CA TYR A 63 2.67 -10.28 -13.06
C TYR A 63 4.20 -10.24 -13.01
N THR A 64 4.83 -9.64 -14.01
CA THR A 64 6.24 -9.25 -13.91
C THR A 64 6.42 -8.25 -12.76
N GLN A 65 7.66 -8.02 -12.31
CA GLN A 65 7.94 -7.02 -11.29
C GLN A 65 7.38 -5.63 -11.66
N GLU A 66 7.57 -5.23 -12.92
CA GLU A 66 7.01 -3.98 -13.45
C GLU A 66 5.48 -3.97 -13.39
N ALA A 67 4.83 -5.06 -13.84
CA ALA A 67 3.37 -5.17 -13.80
C ALA A 67 2.82 -5.16 -12.36
N TYR A 68 3.54 -5.71 -11.39
CA TYR A 68 3.19 -5.67 -9.97
C TYR A 68 3.12 -4.22 -9.44
N PHE A 69 4.16 -3.41 -9.69
CA PHE A 69 4.18 -2.01 -9.26
C PHE A 69 3.16 -1.17 -10.02
N ASN A 70 3.03 -1.39 -11.34
CA ASN A 70 2.03 -0.70 -12.16
C ASN A 70 0.60 -1.00 -11.69
N LEU A 71 0.30 -2.24 -11.29
CA LEU A 71 -1.00 -2.59 -10.73
C LEU A 71 -1.25 -1.88 -9.39
N ALA A 72 -0.25 -1.83 -8.51
CA ALA A 72 -0.36 -1.12 -7.23
C ALA A 72 -0.67 0.37 -7.43
N ILE A 73 0.02 1.04 -8.36
CA ILE A 73 -0.24 2.45 -8.71
C ILE A 73 -1.65 2.62 -9.26
N LYS A 74 -2.09 1.77 -10.20
CA LYS A 74 -3.45 1.81 -10.76
C LYS A 74 -4.53 1.65 -9.69
N LEU A 75 -4.32 0.77 -8.71
CA LEU A 75 -5.25 0.59 -7.59
C LEU A 75 -5.25 1.82 -6.65
N LYS A 76 -4.08 2.39 -6.36
CA LYS A 76 -3.96 3.61 -5.54
C LYS A 76 -4.64 4.82 -6.17
N ASP A 77 -4.58 4.94 -7.49
CA ASP A 77 -5.18 6.06 -8.24
C ASP A 77 -6.67 5.84 -8.53
N ARG A 78 -7.15 4.59 -8.53
CA ARG A 78 -8.58 4.28 -8.66
C ARG A 78 -9.39 4.69 -7.43
N PHE A 79 -8.81 4.59 -6.23
CA PHE A 79 -9.53 4.82 -4.98
C PHE A 79 -8.92 5.98 -4.20
N ASP A 80 -9.51 7.18 -4.35
CA ASP A 80 -9.17 8.32 -3.50
C ASP A 80 -9.94 8.26 -2.17
N ILE A 81 -9.41 7.44 -1.25
CA ILE A 81 -9.99 7.23 0.08
C ILE A 81 -10.03 8.54 0.88
N LEU A 82 -9.01 9.40 0.75
CA LEU A 82 -8.96 10.65 1.50
C LEU A 82 -10.06 11.60 1.05
N LYS A 83 -10.23 11.77 -0.26
CA LYS A 83 -11.33 12.57 -0.81
C LYS A 83 -12.69 12.00 -0.42
N ALA A 84 -12.88 10.69 -0.55
CA ALA A 84 -14.15 10.03 -0.20
C ALA A 84 -14.56 10.25 1.27
N LEU A 85 -13.58 10.22 2.18
CA LEU A 85 -13.79 10.53 3.59
C LEU A 85 -14.07 12.02 3.81
N GLY A 86 -13.28 12.90 3.17
CA GLY A 86 -13.42 14.35 3.27
C GLY A 86 -14.76 14.88 2.75
N ASP A 87 -15.26 14.33 1.64
CA ASP A 87 -16.59 14.64 1.07
C ASP A 87 -17.74 14.28 2.04
N GLN A 88 -17.46 13.52 3.11
CA GLN A 88 -18.42 13.14 4.16
C GLN A 88 -18.07 13.77 5.52
N GLY A 89 -17.18 14.76 5.54
CA GLY A 89 -16.76 15.46 6.76
C GLY A 89 -15.80 14.67 7.64
N ILE A 90 -15.24 13.55 7.16
CA ILE A 90 -14.22 12.78 7.89
C ILE A 90 -12.84 13.28 7.48
N ILE A 91 -12.27 14.16 8.30
CA ILE A 91 -10.92 14.69 8.15
C ILE A 91 -9.97 14.18 9.25
N PRO A 92 -8.66 14.05 8.98
CA PRO A 92 -7.67 13.71 10.01
C PRO A 92 -7.72 14.63 11.24
N GLY A 93 -7.34 14.10 12.41
CA GLY A 93 -7.28 14.85 13.68
C GLY A 93 -8.47 14.67 14.63
N ASN A 94 -9.50 13.94 14.22
CA ASN A 94 -10.71 13.70 15.04
C ASN A 94 -10.99 12.21 15.24
N LYS A 95 -11.92 11.90 16.16
CA LYS A 95 -12.41 10.55 16.43
C LYS A 95 -13.72 10.29 15.70
N TYR A 96 -13.84 9.11 15.08
CA TYR A 96 -15.03 8.71 14.33
C TYR A 96 -15.44 7.27 14.64
N VAL A 97 -16.72 6.96 14.44
CA VAL A 97 -17.25 5.61 14.56
C VAL A 97 -16.72 4.74 13.42
N VAL A 98 -16.07 3.62 13.77
CA VAL A 98 -15.46 2.66 12.81
C VAL A 98 -16.46 2.22 11.72
N LYS A 99 -17.73 1.99 12.08
CA LYS A 99 -18.79 1.61 11.13
C LYS A 99 -19.01 2.67 10.05
N VAL A 100 -18.93 3.96 10.39
CA VAL A 100 -19.11 5.06 9.44
C VAL A 100 -17.96 5.07 8.43
N ILE A 101 -16.71 4.99 8.91
CA ILE A 101 -15.53 4.90 8.04
C ILE A 101 -15.64 3.69 7.10
N LYS A 102 -15.96 2.49 7.64
CA LYS A 102 -16.14 1.29 6.83
C LYS A 102 -17.18 1.49 5.73
N ASN A 103 -18.34 2.04 6.07
CA ASN A 103 -19.43 2.25 5.11
C ASN A 103 -19.04 3.20 3.97
N ILE A 104 -18.36 4.30 4.28
CA ILE A 104 -17.92 5.27 3.27
C ILE A 104 -16.91 4.62 2.32
N ILE A 105 -15.91 3.94 2.87
CA ILE A 105 -14.90 3.25 2.04
C ILE A 105 -15.56 2.15 1.21
N SER A 106 -16.46 1.33 1.78
CA SER A 106 -17.19 0.29 1.03
C SER A 106 -17.94 0.82 -0.19
N ARG A 107 -18.49 2.04 -0.11
CA ARG A 107 -19.21 2.65 -1.24
C ARG A 107 -18.27 2.99 -2.40
N VAL A 108 -17.04 3.41 -2.11
CA VAL A 108 -16.07 3.77 -3.16
C VAL A 108 -15.26 2.57 -3.65
N THR A 109 -15.00 1.57 -2.80
CA THR A 109 -14.29 0.34 -3.17
C THR A 109 -15.20 -0.78 -3.66
N LEU A 110 -16.53 -0.61 -3.55
CA LEU A 110 -17.58 -1.61 -3.82
C LEU A 110 -17.46 -2.89 -2.97
N GLN A 111 -16.57 -2.90 -1.99
CA GLN A 111 -16.26 -4.05 -1.14
C GLN A 111 -15.87 -3.58 0.27
N PRO A 112 -16.25 -4.30 1.34
CA PRO A 112 -15.88 -3.92 2.71
C PRO A 112 -14.37 -3.87 2.92
N PRO A 113 -13.81 -2.77 3.46
CA PRO A 113 -12.39 -2.69 3.76
C PRO A 113 -12.04 -3.44 5.04
N LYS A 114 -10.79 -3.87 5.13
CA LYS A 114 -10.17 -4.26 6.40
C LYS A 114 -9.48 -3.05 7.03
N LEU A 115 -10.11 -2.46 8.03
CA LEU A 115 -9.48 -1.39 8.82
C LEU A 115 -8.48 -1.98 9.82
N MET A 116 -7.29 -1.38 9.88
CA MET A 116 -6.23 -1.70 10.85
C MET A 116 -6.01 -0.48 11.73
N CYS A 117 -5.97 -0.68 13.05
CA CYS A 117 -5.75 0.37 14.03
C CYS A 117 -4.46 0.07 14.80
N ILE A 118 -3.72 1.12 15.13
CA ILE A 118 -2.62 1.09 16.10
C ILE A 118 -3.10 1.81 17.35
N GLN A 119 -2.78 1.29 18.53
CA GLN A 119 -2.94 2.05 19.76
C GLN A 119 -1.80 3.05 19.82
N ASN A 120 -2.12 4.34 19.84
CA ASN A 120 -1.12 5.33 20.19
C ASN A 120 -0.79 5.13 21.68
N SER A 121 0.42 4.65 21.95
CA SER A 121 0.99 4.62 23.30
C SER A 121 1.34 6.03 23.82
N GLN A 122 1.34 7.02 22.93
CA GLN A 122 1.38 8.43 23.27
C GLN A 122 -0.06 8.94 23.31
N GLY A 123 -0.64 8.91 24.52
CA GLY A 123 -1.75 9.78 24.84
C GLY A 123 -1.31 11.22 24.57
N LEU A 124 -1.99 11.88 23.65
CA LEU A 124 -2.20 13.31 23.79
C LEU A 124 -3.06 13.53 25.04
#